data_AF-D7MX92-F1
#
_entry.id   AF-D7MX92-F1
#
_cell.length_a   1.000
_cell.length_b   1.000
_cell.length_c   1.000
_cell.angle_alpha   90.00
_cell.angle_beta   90.00
_cell.angle_gamma   90.00
#
_symmetry.space_group_name_H-M   'P 1'
#
loop_
_entity.id
_entity.type
_entity.pdbx_description
1 polymer ?
#
loop_
_entity_poly.entity_id
_entity_poly.type
_entity_poly.pdbx_seq_one_letter_code
_entity_poly.pdbx_strand_id
1 'polypeptide(L)'
;MAQIKSESCAGSSSKACREKQRRDRLNDKFTELSSILEPGRAPKTDKVAIISDAIRMVNQVRDEAQKLKDLNSSLQEKIKELKDEKQKLKVEKERIEQQLKAIKTSFDSMAQLVSGIF
;
A
#
# COMPACT_ATOMS: atom_id res chain seq x y z
N MET A 1 -30.68 -40.00 25.31
CA MET A 1 -29.98 -40.70 24.22
C MET A 1 -30.19 -39.90 22.94
N ALA A 2 -29.08 -39.48 22.33
CA ALA A 2 -29.07 -38.72 21.09
C ALA A 2 -29.53 -39.59 19.91
N GLN A 3 -30.33 -39.01 19.01
CA GLN A 3 -30.48 -39.55 17.66
C GLN A 3 -29.79 -38.61 16.68
N ILE A 4 -28.49 -38.84 16.53
CA ILE A 4 -27.74 -38.44 15.35
C ILE A 4 -28.19 -39.39 14.25
N LYS A 5 -29.03 -38.90 13.32
CA LYS A 5 -29.39 -39.65 12.13
C LYS A 5 -28.67 -39.05 10.93
N SER A 6 -27.41 -39.44 10.81
CA SER A 6 -26.60 -39.34 9.61
C SER A 6 -27.14 -40.33 8.57
N GLU A 7 -28.17 -39.93 7.82
CA GLU A 7 -28.57 -40.63 6.60
C GLU A 7 -27.81 -40.05 5.41
N SER A 8 -26.77 -40.79 5.01
CA SER A 8 -26.13 -40.70 3.71
C SER A 8 -27.17 -40.97 2.61
N CYS A 9 -27.71 -39.93 1.99
CA CYS A 9 -28.56 -40.05 0.80
C CYS A 9 -27.70 -40.19 -0.47
N ALA A 10 -27.00 -41.32 -0.58
CA ALA A 10 -26.36 -41.76 -1.82
C ALA A 10 -27.37 -42.57 -2.65
N GLY A 11 -28.19 -41.88 -3.46
CA GLY A 11 -29.11 -42.52 -4.42
C GLY A 11 -30.50 -41.89 -4.45
N SER A 12 -30.74 -40.99 -5.42
CA SER A 12 -32.02 -40.28 -5.64
C SER A 12 -32.51 -39.33 -4.52
N SER A 13 -31.71 -38.34 -4.15
CA SER A 13 -32.23 -37.20 -3.39
C SER A 13 -33.45 -36.61 -4.13
N SER A 14 -34.61 -36.48 -3.48
CA SER A 14 -35.77 -35.78 -4.07
C SER A 14 -35.34 -34.39 -4.59
N LYS A 15 -36.02 -33.87 -5.63
CA LYS A 15 -35.77 -32.51 -6.15
C LYS A 15 -35.71 -31.47 -5.02
N ALA A 16 -36.57 -31.63 -4.00
CA ALA A 16 -36.60 -30.78 -2.81
C ALA A 16 -35.31 -30.83 -1.98
N CYS A 17 -34.70 -32.01 -1.81
CA CYS A 17 -33.46 -32.17 -1.04
C CYS A 17 -32.26 -31.51 -1.76
N ARG A 18 -32.18 -31.64 -3.09
CA ARG A 18 -31.15 -30.94 -3.89
C ARG A 18 -31.28 -29.43 -3.77
N GLU A 19 -32.51 -28.91 -3.85
CA GLU A 19 -32.74 -27.48 -3.72
C GLU A 19 -32.42 -26.96 -2.31
N LYS A 20 -32.74 -27.73 -1.27
CA LYS A 20 -32.31 -27.39 0.10
C LYS A 20 -30.80 -27.25 0.18
N GLN A 21 -30.05 -28.25 -0.28
CA GLN A 21 -28.58 -28.18 -0.26
C GLN A 21 -28.03 -26.99 -1.07
N ARG A 22 -28.65 -26.66 -2.21
CA ARG A 22 -28.26 -25.49 -3.01
C ARG A 22 -28.47 -24.18 -2.24
N ARG A 23 -29.60 -24.04 -1.54
CA ARG A 23 -29.89 -22.85 -0.72
C ARG A 23 -29.00 -22.76 0.51
N ASP A 24 -28.72 -23.88 1.16
CA ASP A 24 -27.83 -23.95 2.32
C ASP A 24 -26.42 -23.46 1.91
N ARG A 25 -25.85 -24.00 0.82
CA ARG A 25 -24.56 -23.54 0.28
C ARG A 25 -24.55 -22.07 -0.12
N LEU A 26 -25.64 -21.56 -0.68
CA LEU A 26 -25.77 -20.15 -1.02
C LEU A 26 -25.79 -19.27 0.23
N ASN A 27 -26.52 -19.69 1.28
CA ASN A 27 -26.57 -18.96 2.54
C ASN A 27 -25.21 -18.95 3.23
N ASP A 28 -24.47 -20.06 3.22
CA ASP A 28 -23.11 -20.11 3.77
C ASP A 28 -22.20 -19.06 3.13
N LYS A 29 -22.33 -18.85 1.81
CA LYS A 29 -21.59 -17.81 1.07
C LYS A 29 -21.98 -16.38 1.45
N PHE A 30 -23.26 -16.13 1.73
CA PHE A 30 -23.70 -14.84 2.26
C PHE A 30 -23.19 -14.59 3.68
N THR A 31 -23.16 -15.62 4.53
CA THR A 31 -22.61 -15.53 5.88
C THR A 31 -21.11 -15.25 5.87
N GLU A 32 -20.36 -15.95 5.02
CA GLU A 32 -18.92 -15.72 4.81
C GLU A 32 -18.65 -14.30 4.27
N LEU A 33 -19.43 -13.84 3.28
CA LEU A 33 -19.29 -12.48 2.77
C LEU A 33 -19.58 -11.44 3.85
N SER A 34 -20.63 -11.62 4.64
CA SER A 34 -20.96 -10.67 5.71
C SER A 34 -19.87 -10.58 6.78
N SER A 35 -19.20 -11.68 7.13
CA SER A 35 -18.12 -11.64 8.13
C SER A 35 -16.86 -10.95 7.61
N ILE A 36 -16.60 -11.02 6.29
CA ILE A 36 -15.53 -10.27 5.63
C ILE A 36 -15.82 -8.77 5.63
N LEU A 37 -17.07 -8.37 5.34
CA LEU A 37 -17.45 -6.97 5.22
C LEU A 37 -17.46 -6.24 6.58
N GLU A 38 -17.84 -6.93 7.66
CA GLU A 38 -17.86 -6.36 9.00
C GLU A 38 -17.21 -7.32 10.02
N PRO A 39 -15.87 -7.36 10.07
CA PRO A 39 -15.16 -8.20 11.04
C PRO A 39 -15.56 -7.84 12.48
N GLY A 40 -15.87 -8.86 13.29
CA GLY A 40 -16.23 -8.68 14.71
C GLY A 40 -17.68 -8.31 14.98
N ARG A 41 -18.53 -8.16 13.95
CA ARG A 41 -19.99 -8.04 14.12
C ARG A 41 -20.70 -9.35 13.78
N ALA A 42 -21.90 -9.50 14.32
CA ALA A 42 -22.78 -10.60 13.95
C ALA A 42 -23.11 -10.51 12.44
N PRO A 43 -23.10 -11.64 11.69
CA PRO A 43 -23.41 -11.64 10.28
C PRO A 43 -24.80 -11.06 9.99
N LYS A 44 -24.88 -10.16 9.01
CA LYS A 44 -26.15 -9.64 8.49
C LYS A 44 -26.93 -10.76 7.82
N THR A 45 -28.25 -10.66 7.84
CA THR A 45 -29.15 -11.62 7.20
C THR A 45 -29.82 -11.07 5.94
N ASP A 46 -29.82 -9.74 5.76
CA ASP A 46 -30.33 -9.07 4.56
C ASP A 46 -29.34 -9.19 3.40
N LYS A 47 -29.72 -9.99 2.40
CA LYS A 47 -28.92 -10.28 1.20
C LYS A 47 -28.70 -9.05 0.32
N VAL A 48 -29.65 -8.13 0.23
CA VAL A 48 -29.53 -6.93 -0.59
C VAL A 48 -28.52 -5.98 0.05
N ALA A 49 -28.60 -5.80 1.37
CA ALA A 49 -27.63 -5.02 2.11
C ALA A 49 -26.20 -5.60 2.00
N ILE A 50 -26.03 -6.92 2.15
CA ILE A 50 -24.72 -7.58 2.01
C ILE A 50 -24.11 -7.33 0.62
N ILE A 51 -24.90 -7.47 -0.45
CA ILE A 51 -24.41 -7.24 -1.82
C ILE A 51 -24.05 -5.75 -2.00
N SER A 52 -24.88 -4.85 -1.50
CA SER A 52 -24.66 -3.40 -1.61
C SER A 52 -23.38 -2.96 -0.89
N ASP A 53 -23.18 -3.48 0.33
CA ASP A 53 -21.95 -3.25 1.11
C ASP A 53 -20.72 -3.84 0.43
N ALA A 54 -20.83 -5.04 -0.17
CA ALA A 54 -19.74 -5.64 -0.93
C ALA A 54 -19.32 -4.78 -2.12
N ILE A 55 -20.29 -4.29 -2.91
CA ILE A 55 -20.01 -3.40 -4.05
C ILE A 55 -19.32 -2.12 -3.56
N ARG A 56 -19.85 -1.49 -2.51
CA ARG A 56 -19.28 -0.28 -1.94
C ARG A 56 -17.84 -0.50 -1.46
N MET A 57 -17.59 -1.55 -0.69
CA MET A 57 -16.27 -1.89 -0.16
C MET A 57 -15.26 -2.17 -1.28
N VAL A 58 -15.65 -2.93 -2.31
CA VAL A 58 -14.78 -3.24 -3.45
C VAL A 58 -14.39 -1.97 -4.21
N ASN A 59 -15.33 -1.04 -4.43
CA ASN A 59 -15.03 0.22 -5.08
C ASN A 59 -14.11 1.09 -4.22
N GLN A 60 -14.39 1.20 -2.92
CA GLN A 60 -13.56 1.94 -1.98
C GLN A 60 -12.11 1.43 -1.97
N VAL A 61 -11.91 0.11 -1.85
CA VAL A 61 -10.57 -0.49 -1.82
C VAL A 61 -9.84 -0.28 -3.16
N ARG A 62 -10.54 -0.32 -4.30
CA ARG A 62 -9.95 -0.01 -5.61
C ARG A 62 -9.50 1.44 -5.69
N ASP A 63 -10.32 2.38 -5.23
CA ASP A 63 -9.99 3.81 -5.22
C ASP A 63 -8.81 4.10 -4.29
N GLU A 64 -8.78 3.49 -3.10
CA GLU A 64 -7.67 3.59 -2.16
C GLU A 64 -6.38 3.02 -2.74
N ALA A 65 -6.44 1.85 -3.39
CA ALA A 65 -5.29 1.24 -4.05
C ALA A 65 -4.75 2.14 -5.18
N GLN A 66 -5.63 2.77 -5.96
CA GLN A 66 -5.22 3.68 -7.02
C GLN A 66 -4.57 4.94 -6.45
N LYS A 67 -5.15 5.55 -5.41
CA LYS A 67 -4.56 6.72 -4.72
C LYS A 67 -3.18 6.40 -4.14
N LEU A 68 -3.01 5.23 -3.52
CA LEU A 68 -1.71 4.79 -3.00
C LEU A 68 -0.68 4.58 -4.12
N LYS A 69 -1.10 4.04 -5.27
CA LYS A 69 -0.24 3.88 -6.43
C LYS A 69 0.23 5.24 -6.98
N ASP A 70 -0.68 6.20 -7.10
CA ASP A 70 -0.38 7.54 -7.58
C ASP A 70 0.55 8.29 -6.61
N LEU A 71 0.27 8.22 -5.30
CA LEU A 71 1.13 8.80 -4.26
C LEU A 71 2.53 8.18 -4.26
N ASN A 72 2.62 6.85 -4.39
CA ASN A 72 3.91 6.17 -4.46
C ASN A 72 4.71 6.60 -5.70
N SER A 73 4.06 6.75 -6.86
CA SER A 73 4.71 7.27 -8.08
C SER A 73 5.25 8.69 -7.85
N SER A 74 4.43 9.58 -7.30
CA SER A 74 4.83 10.96 -7.01
C SER A 74 5.98 11.04 -6.00
N LEU A 75 5.97 10.19 -4.96
CA LEU A 75 7.07 10.11 -4.00
C LEU A 75 8.36 9.60 -4.64
N GLN A 76 8.29 8.62 -5.54
CA GLN A 76 9.46 8.13 -6.27
C GLN A 76 10.08 9.21 -7.16
N GLU A 77 9.26 10.00 -7.85
CA GLU A 77 9.71 11.17 -8.61
C GLU A 77 10.38 12.20 -7.69
N LYS A 78 9.77 12.54 -6.55
CA LYS A 78 10.35 13.48 -5.59
C LYS A 78 11.68 13.00 -5.02
N ILE A 79 11.80 11.71 -4.73
CA ILE A 79 13.06 11.11 -4.27
C ILE A 79 14.15 11.25 -5.35
N LYS A 80 13.81 11.05 -6.62
CA LYS A 80 14.75 11.21 -7.73
C LYS A 80 15.22 12.66 -7.84
N GLU A 81 14.30 13.63 -7.84
CA GLU A 81 14.63 15.05 -7.87
C GLU A 81 15.58 15.46 -6.74
N LEU A 82 15.28 15.04 -5.51
CA LEU A 82 16.10 15.35 -4.34
C LEU A 82 17.49 14.72 -4.41
N LYS A 83 17.62 13.51 -4.99
CA LYS A 83 18.92 12.88 -5.22
C LYS A 83 19.75 13.66 -6.23
N ASP A 84 19.13 14.11 -7.32
CA ASP A 84 19.79 14.89 -8.36
C ASP A 84 20.24 16.26 -7.83
N GLU A 85 19.37 16.93 -7.06
CA GLU A 85 19.68 18.21 -6.40
C GLU A 85 20.82 18.05 -5.38
N LYS A 86 20.77 17.01 -4.54
CA LYS A 86 21.85 16.69 -3.59
C LYS A 86 23.19 16.50 -4.30
N GLN A 87 23.20 15.82 -5.45
CA GLN A 87 24.43 15.60 -6.22
C GLN A 87 24.98 16.92 -6.79
N LYS A 88 24.12 17.78 -7.33
CA LYS A 88 24.53 19.13 -7.82
C LYS A 88 25.12 19.97 -6.70
N LEU A 89 24.49 20.00 -5.53
CA LEU A 89 24.99 20.74 -4.37
C LEU A 89 26.34 20.20 -3.88
N LYS A 90 26.55 18.88 -3.92
CA LYS A 90 27.83 18.27 -3.58
C LYS A 90 28.95 18.74 -4.52
N VAL A 91 28.68 18.74 -5.83
CA VAL A 91 29.65 19.21 -6.84
C VAL A 91 29.97 20.69 -6.65
N GLU A 92 28.95 21.55 -6.45
CA GLU A 92 29.19 22.98 -6.25
C GLU A 92 29.95 23.26 -4.94
N LYS A 93 29.65 22.52 -3.86
CA LYS A 93 30.41 22.58 -2.62
C LYS A 93 31.88 22.25 -2.84
N GLU A 94 32.19 21.14 -3.51
CA GLU A 94 33.57 20.74 -3.82
C GLU A 94 34.29 21.80 -4.68
N ARG A 95 33.58 22.41 -5.64
CA ARG A 95 34.10 23.50 -6.48
C ARG A 95 34.49 24.73 -5.64
N ILE A 96 33.61 25.15 -4.74
CA ILE A 96 33.85 26.30 -3.85
C ILE A 96 34.99 26.01 -2.87
N GLU A 97 35.05 24.80 -2.29
CA GLU A 97 36.14 24.39 -1.40
C GLU A 97 37.51 24.42 -2.11
N GLN A 98 37.57 24.00 -3.38
CA GLN A 98 38.79 24.11 -4.19
C GLN A 98 39.18 25.56 -4.46
N GLN A 99 38.21 26.43 -4.80
CA GLN A 99 38.47 27.86 -5.00
C GLN A 99 38.98 28.54 -3.72
N LEU A 100 38.39 28.24 -2.57
CA LEU A 100 38.84 28.76 -1.27
C LEU A 100 40.27 28.30 -0.95
N LYS A 101 40.60 27.03 -1.20
CA LYS A 101 41.96 26.52 -1.01
C LYS A 101 42.96 27.24 -1.92
N ALA A 102 42.62 27.46 -3.18
CA ALA A 102 43.48 28.19 -4.12
C ALA A 102 43.71 29.65 -3.69
N ILE A 103 42.65 30.36 -3.27
CA ILE A 103 42.73 31.74 -2.77
C ILE A 103 43.61 31.78 -1.52
N LYS A 104 43.43 30.84 -0.58
CA LYS A 104 44.25 30.77 0.64
C LYS A 104 45.73 30.58 0.31
N THR A 105 46.08 29.63 -0.56
CA THR A 105 47.46 29.41 -0.99
C THR A 105 48.06 30.66 -1.65
N SER A 106 47.28 31.37 -2.47
CA SER A 106 47.71 32.63 -3.09
C SER A 106 47.98 33.72 -2.05
N PHE A 107 47.08 33.87 -1.07
CA PHE A 107 47.24 34.82 0.03
C PHE A 107 48.48 34.53 0.87
N ASP A 108 48.69 33.26 1.25
CA ASP A 108 49.86 32.82 2.02
C ASP A 108 51.16 33.11 1.25
N SER A 109 51.18 32.90 -0.07
CA SER A 109 52.33 33.20 -0.93
C SER A 109 52.61 34.71 -1.03
N MET A 110 51.57 35.54 -1.17
CA MET A 110 51.71 36.99 -1.17
C MET A 110 52.22 37.52 0.19
N ALA A 111 51.71 36.99 1.31
CA ALA A 111 52.16 37.37 2.65
C ALA A 111 53.65 37.07 2.86
N GLN A 112 54.14 35.92 2.39
CA GLN A 112 55.57 35.58 2.44
C GLN A 112 56.44 36.55 1.63
N LEU A 113 56.02 36.91 0.42
CA LEU A 113 56.70 37.89 -0.42
C LEU A 113 56.82 39.26 0.26
N VAL A 114 55.74 39.74 0.89
CA VAL A 114 55.75 41.02 1.62
C VAL A 114 56.65 40.95 2.86
N SER A 115 56.67 39.81 3.57
CA SER A 115 57.54 39.63 4.73
C SER A 115 59.04 39.61 4.42
N GLY A 116 59.42 39.27 3.18
CA GLY A 116 60.83 39.27 2.75
C GLY A 116 61.35 40.63 2.28
N ILE A 117 60.48 41.65 2.21
CA ILE A 117 60.82 43.00 1.75
C ILE A 117 61.12 43.96 2.93
N PHE A 118 60.73 43.59 4.15
CA PHE A 118 61.02 44.32 5.40
C PHE A 118 61.97 43.50 6.28
#